data_AF-A0A1V5W5J4-F1
#
_entry.id   AF-A0A1V5W5J4-F1
#
_cell.length_a   1.000
_cell.length_b   1.000
_cell.length_c   1.000
_cell.angle_alpha   90.00
_cell.angle_beta   90.00
_cell.angle_gamma   90.00
#
_symmetry.space_group_name_H-M   'P 1'
#
loop_
_entity.id
_entity.type
_entity.pdbx_description
1 polymer ?
#
loop_
_entity_poly.entity_id
_entity_poly.type
_entity_poly.pdbx_seq_one_letter_code
_entity_poly.pdbx_strand_id
1 'polypeptide(L)'
;MKSIQIFTEEESHITSIIKSRLQSQKNIFEYNLVDKTEKSLVKLADSISGYPSIFGEQQIGNHYRTLETLVENLCSKEDIHLLMSTPTKAILGRSFTMAKLNFFLLMSYLCKERYEICEMELNLKKIIRQNVFSILSEDVFISIISDFSLSNEIRRQAAFMLATIWENRIYHGVEKITPLLSELWEARLDFIPAYGTMVGVSEISAFIMRLNPDFIEFINDDDFSDDANKSLMEYLMELSFEELIEIQQYMTQNSQSLFKSSDIEKILKGKREYEVKNFDDPREMYNFYIRRQEKTIIRKKLNLPGPKRTIEEYIISFMLKKKIIRSVAS
;
A
#
# COMPACT_ATOMS: atom_id res chain seq x y z
N MET A 1 13.68 -24.93 9.30
CA MET A 1 13.24 -23.96 8.27
C MET A 1 11.78 -23.66 8.53
N LYS A 2 11.39 -22.40 8.76
CA LYS A 2 9.96 -22.04 8.88
C LYS A 2 9.35 -22.11 7.47
N SER A 3 8.39 -22.99 7.27
CA SER A 3 7.59 -23.04 6.04
C SER A 3 6.75 -21.76 5.95
N ILE A 4 6.69 -21.17 4.75
CA ILE A 4 5.75 -20.07 4.50
C ILE A 4 4.35 -20.64 4.62
N GLN A 5 3.58 -20.16 5.60
CA GLN A 5 2.18 -20.51 5.71
C GLN A 5 1.41 -19.83 4.56
N ILE A 6 0.73 -20.66 3.78
CA ILE A 6 0.13 -20.30 2.50
C ILE A 6 -1.14 -19.46 2.71
N PHE A 7 -1.97 -19.92 3.64
CA PHE A 7 -3.24 -19.30 4.01
C PHE A 7 -3.32 -19.12 5.52
N THR A 8 -3.95 -18.02 5.95
CA THR A 8 -4.44 -17.87 7.32
C THR A 8 -5.57 -18.85 7.59
N GLU A 9 -5.96 -19.01 8.85
CA GLU A 9 -7.10 -19.86 9.22
C GLU A 9 -8.40 -19.36 8.56
N GLU A 10 -8.61 -18.04 8.55
CA GLU A 10 -9.75 -17.39 7.89
C GLU A 10 -9.76 -17.69 6.38
N GLU A 11 -8.62 -17.50 5.71
CA GLU A 11 -8.47 -17.75 4.27
C GLU A 11 -8.72 -19.23 3.91
N SER A 12 -8.16 -20.15 4.69
CA SER A 12 -8.32 -21.60 4.48
C SER A 12 -9.78 -22.01 4.65
N HIS A 13 -10.44 -21.49 5.69
CA HIS A 13 -11.84 -21.73 5.94
C HIS A 13 -12.70 -21.27 4.76
N ILE A 14 -12.43 -20.06 4.26
CA ILE A 14 -13.19 -19.49 3.14
C ILE A 14 -13.01 -20.30 1.86
N THR A 15 -11.78 -20.63 1.52
CA THR A 15 -11.49 -21.46 0.34
C THR A 15 -12.15 -22.84 0.44
N SER A 16 -12.17 -23.45 1.63
CA SER A 16 -12.83 -24.75 1.83
C SER A 16 -14.35 -24.71 1.62
N ILE A 17 -15.02 -23.64 2.08
CA ILE A 17 -16.46 -23.47 1.91
C ILE A 17 -16.78 -23.27 0.42
N ILE A 18 -16.05 -22.40 -0.28
CA ILE A 18 -16.28 -22.14 -1.70
C ILE A 18 -16.09 -23.42 -2.50
N LYS A 19 -15.04 -24.19 -2.24
CA LYS A 19 -14.82 -25.49 -2.90
C LYS A 19 -15.94 -26.49 -2.64
N SER A 20 -16.39 -26.63 -1.39
CA SER A 20 -17.46 -27.58 -1.06
C SER A 20 -18.79 -27.20 -1.71
N ARG A 21 -19.11 -25.90 -1.82
CA ARG A 21 -20.28 -25.40 -2.57
C ARG A 21 -20.14 -25.64 -4.09
N LEU A 22 -18.96 -25.44 -4.68
CA LEU A 22 -18.73 -25.74 -6.10
C LEU A 22 -18.87 -27.24 -6.40
N GLN A 23 -18.42 -28.10 -5.48
CA GLN A 23 -18.52 -29.56 -5.60
C GLN A 23 -19.97 -30.04 -5.50
N SER A 24 -20.76 -29.50 -4.57
CA SER A 24 -22.17 -29.88 -4.38
C SER A 24 -23.05 -29.49 -5.58
N GLN A 25 -22.72 -28.39 -6.26
CA GLN A 25 -23.43 -27.90 -7.45
C GLN A 25 -23.00 -28.57 -8.77
N LYS A 26 -22.08 -29.54 -8.74
CA LYS A 26 -21.51 -30.21 -9.93
C LYS A 26 -20.83 -29.24 -10.93
N ASN A 27 -20.33 -28.10 -10.46
CA ASN A 27 -19.55 -27.16 -11.28
C ASN A 27 -18.09 -27.63 -11.39
N ILE A 28 -17.89 -28.72 -12.15
CA ILE A 28 -16.60 -29.43 -12.23
C ILE A 28 -15.50 -28.54 -12.81
N PHE A 29 -15.82 -27.66 -13.77
CA PHE A 29 -14.84 -26.81 -14.43
C PHE A 29 -14.25 -25.77 -13.46
N GLU A 30 -15.09 -24.99 -12.79
CA GLU A 30 -14.68 -23.94 -11.85
C GLU A 30 -14.00 -24.55 -10.62
N TYR A 31 -14.50 -25.69 -10.13
CA TYR A 31 -13.83 -26.44 -9.07
C TYR A 31 -12.39 -26.82 -9.47
N ASN A 32 -12.21 -27.39 -10.67
CA ASN A 32 -10.89 -27.79 -11.16
C ASN A 32 -9.96 -26.58 -11.35
N LEU A 33 -10.50 -25.43 -11.77
CA LEU A 33 -9.73 -24.20 -11.91
C LEU A 33 -9.24 -23.68 -10.56
N VAL A 34 -10.13 -23.60 -9.56
CA VAL A 34 -9.79 -23.17 -8.19
C VAL A 34 -8.79 -24.14 -7.56
N ASP A 35 -9.01 -25.45 -7.71
CA ASP A 35 -8.09 -26.47 -7.17
C ASP A 35 -6.70 -26.42 -7.83
N LYS A 36 -6.64 -26.26 -9.16
CA LYS A 36 -5.37 -26.14 -9.89
C LYS A 36 -4.59 -24.89 -9.50
N THR A 37 -5.29 -23.75 -9.35
CA THR A 37 -4.66 -22.48 -8.97
C THR A 37 -4.15 -22.53 -7.54
N GLU A 38 -4.91 -23.09 -6.60
CA GLU A 38 -4.46 -23.32 -5.23
C GLU A 38 -3.23 -24.23 -5.17
N LYS A 39 -3.25 -25.38 -5.85
CA LYS A 39 -2.08 -26.28 -5.93
C LYS A 39 -0.84 -25.58 -6.49
N SER A 40 -1.04 -24.63 -7.40
CA SER A 40 0.06 -23.82 -7.94
C SER A 40 0.61 -22.84 -6.91
N LEU A 41 -0.25 -22.24 -6.08
CA LEU A 41 0.17 -21.40 -4.94
C LEU A 41 0.96 -22.20 -3.90
N VAL A 42 0.52 -23.42 -3.58
CA VAL A 42 1.25 -24.32 -2.66
C VAL A 42 2.66 -24.57 -3.18
N LYS A 43 2.81 -24.94 -4.45
CA LYS A 43 4.12 -25.18 -5.07
C LYS A 43 5.02 -23.94 -5.04
N LEU A 44 4.45 -22.76 -5.23
CA LEU A 44 5.20 -21.50 -5.11
C LEU A 44 5.69 -21.27 -3.68
N ALA A 45 4.83 -21.47 -2.68
CA ALA A 45 5.21 -21.33 -1.27
C ALA A 45 6.29 -22.32 -0.85
N ASP A 46 6.20 -23.57 -1.31
CA ASP A 46 7.23 -24.60 -1.09
C ASP A 46 8.57 -24.18 -1.71
N SER A 47 8.52 -23.65 -2.94
CA SER A 47 9.71 -23.16 -3.64
C SER A 47 10.38 -22.00 -2.90
N ILE A 48 9.59 -21.06 -2.36
CA ILE A 48 10.12 -19.93 -1.58
C ILE A 48 10.69 -20.41 -0.24
N SER A 49 10.04 -21.38 0.40
CA SER A 49 10.49 -21.95 1.68
C SER A 49 11.85 -22.67 1.55
N GLY A 50 12.21 -23.12 0.35
CA GLY A 50 13.51 -23.71 0.05
C GLY A 50 14.68 -22.71 0.05
N TYR A 51 14.41 -21.39 -0.02
CA TYR A 51 15.47 -20.39 0.00
C TYR A 51 15.97 -20.12 1.43
N PRO A 52 17.25 -19.73 1.58
CA PRO A 52 17.80 -19.31 2.85
C PRO A 52 16.98 -18.19 3.51
N SER A 53 16.90 -18.23 4.85
CA SER A 53 16.29 -17.17 5.64
C SER A 53 17.01 -15.83 5.42
N ILE A 54 16.24 -14.74 5.40
CA ILE A 54 16.76 -13.37 5.33
C ILE A 54 17.44 -12.97 6.64
N PHE A 55 16.97 -13.51 7.77
CA PHE A 55 17.61 -13.34 9.08
C PHE A 55 18.76 -14.32 9.30
N GLY A 56 18.88 -15.35 8.46
CA GLY A 56 19.97 -16.31 8.55
C GLY A 56 21.29 -15.70 8.09
N GLU A 57 22.34 -15.91 8.88
CA GLU A 57 23.71 -15.60 8.47
C GLU A 57 24.16 -16.57 7.38
N GLN A 58 24.82 -16.04 6.35
CA GLN A 58 25.37 -16.83 5.26
C GLN A 58 26.83 -16.46 5.05
N GLN A 59 27.68 -17.47 5.02
CA GLN A 59 29.07 -17.33 4.64
C GLN A 59 29.33 -18.16 3.37
N ILE A 60 29.73 -17.48 2.30
CA ILE A 60 30.12 -18.12 1.04
C ILE A 60 31.54 -17.64 0.72
N GLY A 61 32.52 -18.51 0.98
CA GLY A 61 33.94 -18.15 0.89
C GLY A 61 34.27 -16.97 1.81
N ASN A 62 34.78 -15.88 1.22
CA ASN A 62 35.11 -14.64 1.93
C ASN A 62 33.93 -13.65 2.06
N HIS A 63 32.76 -13.99 1.52
CA HIS A 63 31.59 -13.11 1.55
C HIS A 63 30.69 -13.52 2.71
N TYR A 64 30.34 -12.54 3.52
CA TYR A 64 29.48 -12.71 4.68
C TYR A 64 28.24 -11.85 4.49
N ARG A 65 27.07 -12.44 4.79
CA ARG A 65 25.77 -11.78 4.69
C ARG A 65 25.03 -11.97 6.01
N THR A 66 24.69 -10.85 6.63
CA THR A 66 23.74 -10.75 7.74
C THR A 66 22.60 -9.81 7.39
N LEU A 67 21.63 -9.70 8.29
CA LEU A 67 20.56 -8.72 8.20
C LEU A 67 21.10 -7.27 8.13
N GLU A 68 22.12 -6.94 8.91
CA GLU A 68 22.76 -5.62 8.94
C GLU A 68 23.40 -5.30 7.60
N THR A 69 24.15 -6.25 7.02
CA THR A 69 24.78 -6.05 5.70
C THR A 69 23.73 -5.89 4.60
N LEU A 70 22.56 -6.55 4.72
CA LEU A 70 21.44 -6.38 3.80
C LEU A 70 20.83 -4.97 3.95
N VAL A 71 20.57 -4.54 5.18
CA VAL A 71 20.05 -3.20 5.48
C VAL A 71 20.99 -2.12 4.92
N GLU A 72 22.29 -2.27 5.11
CA GLU A 72 23.29 -1.34 4.57
C GLU A 72 23.33 -1.34 3.03
N ASN A 73 23.23 -2.51 2.42
CA ASN A 73 23.16 -2.63 0.95
C ASN A 73 21.88 -1.98 0.38
N LEU A 74 20.74 -2.11 1.07
CA LEU A 74 19.49 -1.47 0.67
C LEU A 74 19.57 0.06 0.82
N CYS A 75 20.12 0.57 1.93
CA CYS A 75 20.25 2.01 2.18
C CYS A 75 21.36 2.70 1.35
N SER A 76 22.27 1.95 0.71
CA SER A 76 23.36 2.54 -0.08
C SER A 76 23.01 2.77 -1.54
N LYS A 77 21.82 2.37 -2.00
CA LYS A 77 21.42 2.41 -3.43
C LYS A 77 20.19 3.27 -3.67
N GLU A 78 20.13 3.88 -4.86
CA GLU A 78 18.93 4.54 -5.40
C GLU A 78 17.93 3.51 -5.96
N ASP A 79 16.64 3.89 -6.00
CA ASP A 79 15.47 3.06 -6.36
C ASP A 79 15.69 2.06 -7.50
N ILE A 80 16.31 2.51 -8.60
CA ILE A 80 16.45 1.72 -9.83
C ILE A 80 17.39 0.51 -9.62
N HIS A 81 18.29 0.58 -8.64
CA HIS A 81 19.25 -0.48 -8.33
C HIS A 81 18.76 -1.46 -7.27
N LEU A 82 17.60 -1.20 -6.65
CA LEU A 82 17.14 -1.98 -5.50
C LEU A 82 16.85 -3.44 -5.87
N LEU A 83 16.29 -3.70 -7.07
CA LEU A 83 15.94 -5.05 -7.53
C LEU A 83 17.14 -6.02 -7.50
N MET A 84 18.33 -5.55 -7.88
CA MET A 84 19.54 -6.38 -7.93
C MET A 84 20.17 -6.61 -6.55
N SER A 85 19.81 -5.79 -5.56
CA SER A 85 20.16 -6.01 -4.14
C SER A 85 19.10 -6.80 -3.36
N THR A 86 17.88 -6.90 -3.90
CA THR A 86 16.78 -7.59 -3.23
C THR A 86 17.02 -9.11 -3.21
N PRO A 87 16.93 -9.77 -2.04
CA PRO A 87 17.10 -11.21 -1.96
C PRO A 87 16.07 -11.96 -2.81
N THR A 88 16.44 -13.09 -3.42
CA THR A 88 15.53 -13.91 -4.24
C THR A 88 14.26 -14.31 -3.50
N LYS A 89 14.39 -14.64 -2.20
CA LYS A 89 13.25 -14.96 -1.32
C LYS A 89 12.22 -13.81 -1.26
N ALA A 90 12.68 -12.57 -1.26
CA ALA A 90 11.81 -11.39 -1.27
C ALA A 90 11.13 -11.18 -2.64
N ILE A 91 11.87 -11.33 -3.75
CA ILE A 91 11.31 -11.22 -5.12
C ILE A 91 10.21 -12.25 -5.34
N LEU A 92 10.50 -13.53 -5.06
CA LEU A 92 9.52 -14.60 -5.22
C LEU A 92 8.36 -14.46 -4.23
N GLY A 93 8.65 -13.97 -3.03
CA GLY A 93 7.63 -13.61 -2.05
C GLY A 93 6.62 -12.60 -2.61
N ARG A 94 7.08 -11.52 -3.24
CA ARG A 94 6.20 -10.51 -3.84
C ARG A 94 5.32 -11.12 -4.93
N SER A 95 5.91 -11.96 -5.79
CA SER A 95 5.15 -12.71 -6.80
C SER A 95 4.09 -13.63 -6.17
N PHE A 96 4.40 -14.26 -5.04
CA PHE A 96 3.44 -15.08 -4.30
C PHE A 96 2.26 -14.26 -3.75
N THR A 97 2.51 -13.10 -3.14
CA THR A 97 1.43 -12.21 -2.66
C THR A 97 0.53 -11.75 -3.81
N MET A 98 1.11 -11.43 -4.98
CA MET A 98 0.33 -11.07 -6.16
C MET A 98 -0.49 -12.26 -6.71
N ALA A 99 0.10 -13.46 -6.75
CA ALA A 99 -0.62 -14.67 -7.18
C ALA A 99 -1.77 -15.00 -6.22
N LYS A 100 -1.57 -14.82 -4.92
CA LYS A 100 -2.57 -14.99 -3.87
C LYS A 100 -3.71 -13.97 -4.01
N LEU A 101 -3.38 -12.69 -4.23
CA LEU A 101 -4.37 -11.64 -4.54
C LEU A 101 -5.24 -12.03 -5.75
N ASN A 102 -4.63 -12.48 -6.84
CA ASN A 102 -5.35 -12.91 -8.05
C ASN A 102 -6.24 -14.14 -7.80
N PHE A 103 -5.82 -15.05 -6.93
CA PHE A 103 -6.62 -16.20 -6.53
C PHE A 103 -7.89 -15.77 -5.76
N PHE A 104 -7.78 -14.84 -4.81
CA PHE A 104 -8.96 -14.32 -4.11
C PHE A 104 -9.86 -13.48 -5.02
N LEU A 105 -9.30 -12.74 -5.98
CA LEU A 105 -10.09 -12.04 -7.01
C LEU A 105 -10.88 -13.03 -7.88
N LEU A 106 -10.26 -14.12 -8.32
CA LEU A 106 -10.96 -15.19 -9.04
C LEU A 106 -12.15 -15.71 -8.23
N MET A 107 -11.96 -16.01 -6.95
CA MET A 107 -13.04 -16.44 -6.07
C MET A 107 -14.13 -15.36 -5.91
N SER A 108 -13.75 -14.09 -5.83
CA SER A 108 -14.72 -12.99 -5.74
C SER A 108 -15.59 -12.87 -7.00
N TYR A 109 -15.04 -13.10 -8.19
CA TYR A 109 -15.80 -13.12 -9.44
C TYR A 109 -16.81 -14.27 -9.46
N LEU A 110 -16.39 -15.46 -9.01
CA LEU A 110 -17.29 -16.61 -8.86
C LEU A 110 -18.42 -16.36 -7.86
N CYS A 111 -18.15 -15.60 -6.79
CA CYS A 111 -19.18 -15.22 -5.82
C CYS A 111 -20.16 -14.19 -6.37
N LYS A 112 -19.70 -13.19 -7.14
CA LYS A 112 -20.55 -12.15 -7.73
C LYS A 112 -21.53 -12.70 -8.77
N GLU A 113 -21.13 -13.71 -9.53
CA GLU A 113 -22.01 -14.35 -10.53
C GLU A 113 -23.03 -15.30 -9.91
N ARG A 114 -22.83 -15.74 -8.65
CA ARG A 114 -23.64 -16.79 -8.01
C ARG A 114 -24.14 -16.35 -6.63
N TYR A 115 -25.42 -15.96 -6.57
CA TYR A 115 -26.08 -15.47 -5.35
C TYR A 115 -25.93 -16.37 -4.11
N GLU A 116 -25.81 -17.70 -4.27
CA GLU A 116 -25.69 -18.63 -3.14
C GLU A 116 -24.28 -18.71 -2.52
N ILE A 117 -23.25 -18.08 -3.11
CA ILE A 117 -21.88 -17.97 -2.56
C ILE A 117 -21.62 -16.54 -2.04
N CYS A 118 -22.60 -15.64 -2.22
CA CYS A 118 -22.52 -14.20 -1.92
C CYS A 118 -22.29 -13.88 -0.42
N GLU A 119 -22.69 -14.78 0.50
CA GLU A 119 -22.48 -14.60 1.95
C GLU A 119 -21.01 -14.36 2.34
N MET A 120 -20.07 -14.78 1.49
CA MET A 120 -18.63 -14.70 1.74
C MET A 120 -17.96 -13.49 1.09
N GLU A 121 -18.71 -12.67 0.34
CA GLU A 121 -18.16 -11.57 -0.45
C GLU A 121 -17.45 -10.54 0.43
N LEU A 122 -18.03 -10.18 1.58
CA LEU A 122 -17.42 -9.23 2.51
C LEU A 122 -16.08 -9.74 3.07
N ASN A 123 -16.01 -11.03 3.40
CA ASN A 123 -14.79 -11.64 3.92
C ASN A 123 -13.72 -11.73 2.82
N LEU A 124 -14.10 -12.08 1.59
CA LEU A 124 -13.20 -12.06 0.44
C LEU A 124 -12.67 -10.65 0.16
N LYS A 125 -13.53 -9.63 0.20
CA LYS A 125 -13.13 -8.23 0.04
C LYS A 125 -12.13 -7.80 1.13
N LYS A 126 -12.36 -8.20 2.38
CA LYS A 126 -11.43 -7.95 3.49
C LYS A 126 -10.06 -8.58 3.21
N ILE A 127 -10.02 -9.85 2.78
CA ILE A 127 -8.77 -10.57 2.44
C ILE A 127 -8.05 -9.92 1.25
N ILE A 128 -8.79 -9.55 0.20
CA ILE A 128 -8.22 -8.86 -0.97
C ILE A 128 -7.62 -7.53 -0.54
N ARG A 129 -8.37 -6.71 0.21
CA ARG A 129 -7.92 -5.41 0.74
C ARG A 129 -6.65 -5.55 1.55
N GLN A 130 -6.64 -6.50 2.47
CA GLN A 130 -5.46 -6.91 3.21
C GLN A 130 -4.29 -7.15 2.25
N ASN A 131 -4.40 -8.09 1.29
CA ASN A 131 -3.28 -8.43 0.40
C ASN A 131 -2.77 -7.21 -0.39
N VAL A 132 -3.66 -6.30 -0.77
CA VAL A 132 -3.29 -5.02 -1.40
C VAL A 132 -2.49 -4.13 -0.43
N PHE A 133 -2.90 -4.01 0.84
CA PHE A 133 -2.13 -3.28 1.85
C PHE A 133 -0.73 -3.83 2.06
N SER A 134 -0.57 -5.16 2.01
CA SER A 134 0.75 -5.77 2.13
C SER A 134 1.67 -5.33 0.99
N ILE A 135 1.16 -5.27 -0.24
CA ILE A 135 1.95 -4.82 -1.41
C ILE A 135 2.26 -3.33 -1.29
N LEU A 136 1.25 -2.51 -0.97
CA LEU A 136 1.41 -1.07 -0.78
C LEU A 136 2.45 -0.75 0.30
N SER A 137 2.41 -1.47 1.43
CA SER A 137 3.37 -1.28 2.52
C SER A 137 4.81 -1.57 2.08
N GLU A 138 5.03 -2.66 1.31
CA GLU A 138 6.35 -2.95 0.74
C GLU A 138 6.84 -1.79 -0.14
N ASP A 139 5.97 -1.22 -0.98
CA ASP A 139 6.33 -0.11 -1.88
C ASP A 139 6.59 1.20 -1.15
N VAL A 140 5.84 1.50 -0.09
CA VAL A 140 6.10 2.68 0.75
C VAL A 140 7.45 2.53 1.45
N PHE A 141 7.79 1.36 1.99
CA PHE A 141 9.11 1.14 2.59
C PHE A 141 10.23 1.26 1.58
N ILE A 142 10.07 0.72 0.38
CA ILE A 142 11.05 0.89 -0.70
C ILE A 142 11.26 2.38 -0.99
N SER A 143 10.18 3.15 -1.13
CA SER A 143 10.24 4.60 -1.37
C SER A 143 11.00 5.34 -0.26
N ILE A 144 10.73 5.00 1.00
CA ILE A 144 11.41 5.58 2.17
C ILE A 144 12.91 5.22 2.17
N ILE A 145 13.25 3.96 1.90
CA ILE A 145 14.65 3.49 1.91
C ILE A 145 15.46 4.19 0.82
N SER A 146 14.87 4.43 -0.34
CA SER A 146 15.54 5.08 -1.47
C SER A 146 15.63 6.60 -1.35
N ASP A 147 14.92 7.21 -0.40
CA ASP A 147 14.92 8.66 -0.22
C ASP A 147 16.12 9.15 0.60
N PHE A 148 17.17 9.63 -0.07
CA PHE A 148 18.37 10.17 0.56
C PHE A 148 18.16 11.49 1.31
N SER A 149 17.00 12.14 1.18
CA SER A 149 16.66 13.32 2.00
C SER A 149 16.29 12.95 3.44
N LEU A 150 15.93 11.68 3.68
CA LEU A 150 15.63 11.16 5.01
C LEU A 150 16.91 10.81 5.79
N SER A 151 16.82 10.90 7.11
CA SER A 151 17.92 10.48 7.99
C SER A 151 18.23 8.99 7.79
N ASN A 152 19.52 8.66 7.90
CA ASN A 152 19.97 7.26 7.78
C ASN A 152 19.32 6.36 8.84
N GLU A 153 18.98 6.89 10.02
CA GLU A 153 18.28 6.14 11.06
C GLU A 153 16.89 5.68 10.60
N ILE A 154 16.07 6.57 10.05
CA ILE A 154 14.74 6.24 9.53
C ILE A 154 14.83 5.23 8.40
N ARG A 155 15.77 5.43 7.46
CA ARG A 155 15.98 4.54 6.32
C ARG A 155 16.41 3.14 6.75
N ARG A 156 17.31 3.02 7.73
CA ARG A 156 17.70 1.73 8.30
C ARG A 156 16.53 1.04 8.98
N GLN A 157 15.75 1.75 9.78
CA GLN A 157 14.56 1.18 10.42
C GLN A 157 13.52 0.70 9.39
N ALA A 158 13.27 1.47 8.34
CA ALA A 158 12.43 1.08 7.21
C ALA A 158 12.95 -0.19 6.53
N ALA A 159 14.26 -0.30 6.29
CA ALA A 159 14.88 -1.49 5.71
C ALA A 159 14.76 -2.72 6.61
N PHE A 160 14.89 -2.57 7.93
CA PHE A 160 14.64 -3.66 8.89
C PHE A 160 13.19 -4.13 8.86
N MET A 161 12.22 -3.19 8.83
CA MET A 161 10.80 -3.52 8.72
C MET A 161 10.50 -4.25 7.41
N LEU A 162 11.04 -3.76 6.29
CA LEU A 162 10.89 -4.39 4.98
C LEU A 162 11.47 -5.82 4.98
N ALA A 163 12.66 -6.02 5.54
CA ALA A 163 13.26 -7.35 5.67
C ALA A 163 12.40 -8.30 6.53
N THR A 164 11.72 -7.77 7.56
CA THR A 164 10.79 -8.53 8.41
C THR A 164 9.54 -8.95 7.63
N ILE A 165 8.99 -8.04 6.81
CA ILE A 165 7.88 -8.34 5.90
C ILE A 165 8.30 -9.44 4.91
N TRP A 166 9.50 -9.34 4.35
CA TRP A 166 10.02 -10.33 3.42
C TRP A 166 10.27 -11.71 4.04
N GLU A 167 10.70 -11.77 5.30
CA GLU A 167 10.97 -13.06 5.95
C GLU A 167 9.67 -13.79 6.29
N ASN A 168 8.70 -13.07 6.86
CA ASN A 168 7.48 -13.67 7.37
C ASN A 168 6.42 -13.89 6.28
N ARG A 169 6.37 -13.03 5.24
CA ARG A 169 5.42 -13.01 4.10
C ARG A 169 3.91 -13.01 4.45
N ILE A 170 3.57 -13.26 5.70
CA ILE A 170 2.25 -13.24 6.30
C ILE A 170 2.13 -11.96 7.12
N TYR A 171 0.89 -11.49 7.31
CA TYR A 171 0.49 -10.31 8.08
C TYR A 171 1.32 -9.97 9.32
N HIS A 172 1.95 -10.94 9.98
CA HIS A 172 2.79 -10.74 11.16
C HIS A 172 3.84 -9.62 11.06
N GLY A 173 4.35 -9.28 9.87
CA GLY A 173 5.24 -8.12 9.70
C GLY A 173 4.52 -6.77 9.52
N VAL A 174 3.28 -6.81 9.03
CA VAL A 174 2.45 -5.65 8.63
C VAL A 174 1.32 -5.39 9.64
N GLU A 175 1.15 -6.19 10.68
CA GLU A 175 0.07 -6.07 11.69
C GLU A 175 0.05 -4.71 12.39
N LYS A 176 1.20 -4.04 12.50
CA LYS A 176 1.29 -2.71 13.12
C LYS A 176 1.03 -1.54 12.15
N ILE A 177 1.16 -1.78 10.83
CA ILE A 177 1.09 -0.72 9.80
C ILE A 177 -0.20 -0.82 8.98
N THR A 178 -0.67 -2.04 8.72
CA THR A 178 -1.92 -2.33 8.02
C THR A 178 -3.10 -1.57 8.65
N PRO A 179 -3.29 -1.55 9.98
CA PRO A 179 -4.42 -0.83 10.57
C PRO A 179 -4.40 0.66 10.22
N LEU A 180 -3.23 1.29 10.25
CA LEU A 180 -3.09 2.72 9.97
C LEU A 180 -3.39 3.07 8.52
N LEU A 181 -2.79 2.34 7.57
CA LEU A 181 -3.04 2.57 6.15
C LEU A 181 -4.49 2.20 5.80
N SER A 182 -5.05 1.19 6.48
CA SER A 182 -6.47 0.82 6.38
C SER A 182 -7.38 1.91 6.89
N GLU A 183 -7.11 2.49 8.06
CA GLU A 183 -7.85 3.61 8.62
C GLU A 183 -7.77 4.84 7.70
N LEU A 184 -6.59 5.15 7.17
CA LEU A 184 -6.41 6.25 6.23
C LEU A 184 -7.29 6.07 4.99
N TRP A 185 -7.28 4.88 4.40
CA TRP A 185 -8.08 4.57 3.21
C TRP A 185 -9.58 4.50 3.51
N GLU A 186 -9.98 3.86 4.61
CA GLU A 186 -11.39 3.76 5.02
C GLU A 186 -11.97 5.15 5.32
N ALA A 187 -11.22 6.00 6.02
CA ALA A 187 -11.60 7.40 6.22
C ALA A 187 -11.73 8.16 4.91
N ARG A 188 -10.93 7.82 3.89
CA ARG A 188 -10.99 8.43 2.57
C ARG A 188 -12.23 8.03 1.77
N LEU A 189 -12.68 6.77 1.86
CA LEU A 189 -13.86 6.29 1.14
C LEU A 189 -15.12 7.09 1.49
N ASP A 190 -15.24 7.51 2.75
CA ASP A 190 -16.37 8.29 3.25
C ASP A 190 -16.13 9.82 3.21
N PHE A 191 -15.02 10.26 2.62
CA PHE A 191 -14.63 11.66 2.57
C PHE A 191 -15.02 12.29 1.23
N ILE A 192 -15.86 13.32 1.29
CA ILE A 192 -16.24 14.13 0.13
C ILE A 192 -15.61 15.52 0.32
N PRO A 193 -14.59 15.89 -0.49
CA PRO A 193 -13.99 17.21 -0.41
C PRO A 193 -15.02 18.29 -0.77
N ALA A 194 -15.10 19.33 0.07
CA ALA A 194 -15.98 20.47 -0.17
C ALA A 194 -15.38 21.44 -1.22
N TYR A 195 -14.06 21.39 -1.40
CA TYR A 195 -13.22 22.21 -2.29
C TYR A 195 -13.21 23.70 -1.92
N GLY A 196 -14.38 24.32 -1.67
CA GLY A 196 -14.52 25.60 -0.98
C GLY A 196 -13.55 26.67 -1.49
N THR A 197 -12.61 27.08 -0.63
CA THR A 197 -11.57 28.08 -0.89
C THR A 197 -10.26 27.51 -1.42
N MET A 198 -10.17 26.18 -1.58
CA MET A 198 -8.98 25.42 -1.98
C MET A 198 -7.77 25.56 -1.04
N VAL A 199 -7.95 26.18 0.12
CA VAL A 199 -6.91 26.31 1.17
C VAL A 199 -6.78 25.02 1.99
N GLY A 200 -7.85 24.23 2.10
CA GLY A 200 -7.80 22.90 2.72
C GLY A 200 -8.00 22.82 4.22
N VAL A 201 -8.16 23.95 4.92
CA VAL A 201 -8.31 23.96 6.38
C VAL A 201 -9.56 23.18 6.82
N SER A 202 -10.67 23.37 6.13
CA SER A 202 -11.93 22.66 6.35
C SER A 202 -11.78 21.16 6.13
N GLU A 203 -11.13 20.78 5.04
CA GLU A 203 -10.93 19.40 4.62
C GLU A 203 -10.03 18.65 5.59
N ILE A 204 -8.88 19.24 5.94
CA ILE A 204 -7.94 18.68 6.91
C ILE A 204 -8.63 18.54 8.27
N SER A 205 -9.31 19.58 8.75
CA SER A 205 -9.99 19.53 10.06
C SER A 205 -11.07 18.44 10.09
N ALA A 206 -11.91 18.35 9.05
CA ALA A 206 -12.96 17.34 8.96
C ALA A 206 -12.39 15.91 8.86
N PHE A 207 -11.26 15.74 8.19
CA PHE A 207 -10.57 14.46 8.07
C PHE A 207 -9.94 14.02 9.40
N ILE A 208 -9.23 14.91 10.08
CA ILE A 208 -8.58 14.64 11.38
C ILE A 208 -9.58 14.17 12.42
N MET A 209 -10.77 14.77 12.48
CA MET A 209 -11.82 14.40 13.45
C MET A 209 -12.28 12.95 13.34
N ARG A 210 -11.97 12.25 12.23
CA ARG A 210 -12.35 10.86 11.98
C ARG A 210 -11.21 9.87 12.22
N LEU A 211 -10.00 10.35 12.46
CA LEU A 211 -8.80 9.52 12.56
C LEU A 211 -8.41 9.22 14.01
N ASN A 212 -7.54 8.23 14.16
CA ASN A 212 -6.98 7.87 15.46
C ASN A 212 -6.10 9.00 16.07
N PRO A 213 -5.80 8.97 17.37
CA PRO A 213 -4.97 9.97 18.02
C PRO A 213 -3.55 10.10 17.45
N ASP A 214 -2.97 9.03 16.89
CA ASP A 214 -1.62 9.06 16.31
C ASP A 214 -1.55 9.99 15.08
N PHE A 215 -2.64 10.11 14.31
CA PHE A 215 -2.75 11.08 13.22
C PHE A 215 -2.82 12.52 13.71
N ILE A 216 -3.48 12.75 14.84
CA ILE A 216 -3.51 14.07 15.48
C ILE A 216 -2.10 14.45 15.93
N GLU A 217 -1.35 13.51 16.51
CA GLU A 217 0.06 13.74 16.87
C GLU A 217 0.91 14.02 15.63
N PHE A 218 0.73 13.26 14.55
CA PHE A 218 1.45 13.46 13.28
C PHE A 218 1.28 14.87 12.71
N ILE A 219 0.06 15.42 12.72
CA ILE A 219 -0.23 16.74 12.13
C ILE A 219 0.21 17.88 13.05
N ASN A 220 0.21 17.65 14.36
CA ASN A 220 0.69 18.62 15.34
C ASN A 220 2.20 18.53 15.58
N ASP A 221 2.91 17.61 14.93
CA ASP A 221 4.35 17.47 15.06
C ASP A 221 5.08 18.64 14.41
N ASP A 222 6.14 19.13 15.05
CA ASP A 222 6.92 20.27 14.56
C ASP A 222 7.58 20.01 13.19
N ASP A 223 7.77 18.75 12.81
CA ASP A 223 8.29 18.36 11.50
C ASP A 223 7.21 18.24 10.41
N PHE A 224 5.95 18.55 10.72
CA PHE A 224 4.87 18.60 9.73
C PHE A 224 5.09 19.77 8.76
N SER A 225 5.90 19.50 7.74
CA SER A 225 6.31 20.47 6.73
C SER A 225 5.15 20.88 5.81
N ASP A 226 5.31 22.03 5.15
CA ASP A 226 4.43 22.46 4.06
C ASP A 226 4.35 21.42 2.92
N ASP A 227 5.41 20.64 2.70
CA ASP A 227 5.42 19.54 1.72
C ASP A 227 4.49 18.39 2.15
N ALA A 228 4.50 18.04 3.43
CA ALA A 228 3.58 17.05 4.01
C ALA A 228 2.12 17.52 3.93
N ASN A 229 1.88 18.81 4.21
CA ASN A 229 0.56 19.42 4.06
C ASN A 229 0.06 19.36 2.61
N LYS A 230 0.90 19.72 1.63
CA LYS A 230 0.57 19.60 0.20
C LYS A 230 0.28 18.16 -0.19
N SER A 231 1.04 17.20 0.34
CA SER A 231 0.81 15.77 0.09
C SER A 231 -0.52 15.27 0.67
N LEU A 232 -0.88 15.72 1.88
CA LEU A 232 -2.18 15.47 2.49
C LEU A 232 -3.31 16.10 1.64
N MET A 233 -3.10 17.31 1.13
CA MET A 233 -4.05 17.96 0.25
C MET A 233 -4.27 17.20 -1.05
N GLU A 234 -3.22 16.69 -1.70
CA GLU A 234 -3.38 15.82 -2.86
C GLU A 234 -4.22 14.57 -2.55
N TYR A 235 -3.97 13.97 -1.37
CA TYR A 235 -4.70 12.80 -0.90
C TYR A 235 -6.19 13.08 -0.70
N LEU A 236 -6.51 14.17 0.01
CA LEU A 236 -7.88 14.52 0.38
C LEU A 236 -8.69 15.02 -0.82
N MET A 237 -8.07 15.84 -1.67
CA MET A 237 -8.76 16.48 -2.79
C MET A 237 -8.91 15.58 -4.01
N GLU A 238 -8.24 14.42 -4.07
CA GLU A 238 -8.23 13.55 -5.27
C GLU A 238 -7.68 14.26 -6.51
N LEU A 239 -6.78 15.22 -6.29
CA LEU A 239 -6.19 16.05 -7.33
C LEU A 239 -4.68 16.08 -7.13
N SER A 240 -3.94 16.04 -8.23
CA SER A 240 -2.52 16.33 -8.23
C SER A 240 -2.28 17.78 -7.81
N PHE A 241 -1.08 18.05 -7.30
CA PHE A 241 -0.62 19.38 -6.98
C PHE A 241 -0.71 20.30 -8.20
N GLU A 242 -0.41 19.81 -9.40
CA GLU A 242 -0.54 20.58 -10.62
C GLU A 242 -1.99 20.97 -10.91
N GLU A 243 -2.95 20.03 -10.77
CA GLU A 243 -4.38 20.31 -10.90
C GLU A 243 -4.87 21.28 -9.82
N LEU A 244 -4.39 21.15 -8.57
CA LEU A 244 -4.73 22.07 -7.48
C LEU A 244 -4.27 23.50 -7.81
N ILE A 245 -3.05 23.66 -8.31
CA ILE A 245 -2.51 24.96 -8.72
C ILE A 245 -3.29 25.53 -9.91
N GLU A 246 -3.63 24.70 -10.91
CA GLU A 246 -4.44 25.12 -12.06
C GLU A 246 -5.79 25.67 -11.61
N ILE A 247 -6.47 24.98 -10.69
CA ILE A 247 -7.76 25.42 -10.13
C ILE A 247 -7.60 26.72 -9.34
N GLN A 248 -6.57 26.83 -8.49
CA GLN A 248 -6.32 28.04 -7.70
C GLN A 248 -6.02 29.27 -8.60
N GLN A 249 -5.27 29.06 -9.70
CA GLN A 249 -5.03 30.11 -10.69
C GLN A 249 -6.33 30.51 -11.39
N TYR A 250 -7.16 29.54 -11.75
CA TYR A 250 -8.47 29.81 -12.34
C TYR A 250 -9.41 30.58 -11.38
N MET A 251 -9.40 30.27 -10.07
CA MET A 251 -10.14 31.03 -9.05
C MET A 251 -9.74 32.51 -9.05
N THR A 252 -8.42 32.74 -9.02
CA THR A 252 -7.85 34.09 -8.95
C THR A 252 -8.19 34.90 -10.20
N GLN A 253 -8.09 34.28 -11.38
CA GLN A 253 -8.37 34.93 -12.66
C GLN A 253 -9.86 35.26 -12.84
N ASN A 254 -10.76 34.40 -12.38
CA ASN A 254 -12.20 34.57 -12.54
C ASN A 254 -12.90 35.22 -11.34
N SER A 255 -12.14 35.64 -10.31
CA SER A 255 -12.68 36.22 -9.06
C SER A 255 -13.76 35.34 -8.40
N GLN A 256 -13.65 34.03 -8.56
CA GLN A 256 -14.56 33.05 -7.95
C GLN A 256 -13.99 32.62 -6.60
N SER A 257 -14.77 32.79 -5.53
CA SER A 257 -14.34 32.50 -4.16
C SER A 257 -14.72 31.10 -3.66
N LEU A 258 -15.60 30.39 -4.38
CA LEU A 258 -16.17 29.11 -3.95
C LEU A 258 -16.36 28.17 -5.14
N PHE A 259 -15.86 26.95 -5.01
CA PHE A 259 -16.10 25.87 -5.98
C PHE A 259 -16.88 24.71 -5.39
N LYS A 260 -17.64 24.04 -6.27
CA LYS A 260 -18.21 22.71 -6.04
C LYS A 260 -17.51 21.68 -6.94
N SER A 261 -17.67 20.39 -6.62
CA SER A 261 -17.09 19.30 -7.42
C SER A 261 -17.44 19.37 -8.93
N SER A 262 -18.65 19.82 -9.27
CA SER A 262 -19.10 19.99 -10.66
C SER A 262 -18.34 21.06 -11.46
N ASP A 263 -17.74 22.02 -10.77
CA ASP A 263 -16.99 23.10 -11.41
C ASP A 263 -15.56 22.63 -11.74
N ILE A 264 -15.00 21.76 -10.91
CA ILE A 264 -13.69 21.14 -11.13
C ILE A 264 -13.68 20.28 -12.39
N GLU A 265 -14.75 19.50 -12.61
CA GLU A 265 -14.87 18.69 -13.83
C GLU A 265 -14.89 19.55 -15.11
N LYS A 266 -15.49 20.74 -15.04
CA LYS A 266 -15.51 21.68 -16.18
C LYS A 266 -14.13 22.28 -16.42
N ILE A 267 -13.42 22.67 -15.36
CA ILE A 267 -12.08 23.28 -15.44
C ILE A 267 -11.10 22.26 -16.01
N LEU A 268 -11.08 21.04 -15.47
CA LEU A 268 -10.19 19.97 -15.88
C LEU A 268 -10.65 19.21 -17.14
N LYS A 269 -11.73 19.67 -17.79
CA LYS A 269 -12.32 19.07 -19.01
C LYS A 269 -12.56 17.56 -18.87
N GLY A 270 -12.96 17.13 -17.68
CA GLY A 270 -13.24 15.73 -17.36
C GLY A 270 -12.04 14.79 -17.32
N LYS A 271 -10.79 15.29 -17.31
CA LYS A 271 -9.60 14.46 -17.12
C LYS A 271 -9.00 14.73 -15.74
N ARG A 272 -9.32 13.86 -14.78
CA ARG A 272 -8.66 13.85 -13.48
C ARG A 272 -7.51 12.85 -13.48
N GLU A 273 -6.37 13.23 -12.94
CA GLU A 273 -5.21 12.33 -12.86
C GLU A 273 -5.42 11.17 -11.88
N TYR A 274 -6.17 11.40 -10.80
CA TYR A 274 -6.38 10.42 -9.74
C TYR A 274 -7.78 9.78 -9.73
N GLU A 275 -8.47 9.73 -10.87
CA GLU A 275 -9.82 9.17 -10.96
C GLU A 275 -9.91 7.74 -10.39
N VAL A 276 -10.71 7.58 -9.34
CA VAL A 276 -11.06 6.27 -8.76
C VAL A 276 -12.26 5.72 -9.52
N LYS A 277 -12.06 4.60 -10.21
CA LYS A 277 -13.10 4.05 -11.09
C LYS A 277 -14.14 3.22 -10.34
N ASN A 278 -13.70 2.54 -9.29
CA ASN A 278 -14.55 1.65 -8.52
C ASN A 278 -14.12 1.59 -7.05
N PHE A 279 -14.81 2.36 -6.20
CA PHE A 279 -14.56 2.37 -4.76
C PHE A 279 -14.79 1.00 -4.07
N ASP A 280 -15.55 0.09 -4.69
CA ASP A 280 -15.75 -1.28 -4.18
C ASP A 280 -14.56 -2.22 -4.46
N ASP A 281 -13.64 -1.83 -5.35
CA ASP A 281 -12.47 -2.64 -5.70
C ASP A 281 -11.27 -2.24 -4.82
N PRO A 282 -10.79 -3.13 -3.92
CA PRO A 282 -9.66 -2.81 -3.05
C PRO A 282 -8.35 -2.49 -3.80
N ARG A 283 -8.24 -2.87 -5.08
CA ARG A 283 -7.09 -2.53 -5.93
C ARG A 283 -7.00 -1.04 -6.24
N GLU A 284 -8.13 -0.32 -6.22
CA GLU A 284 -8.14 1.11 -6.52
C GLU A 284 -7.31 1.91 -5.52
N MET A 285 -7.22 1.46 -4.27
CA MET A 285 -6.31 2.05 -3.29
C MET A 285 -4.85 2.03 -3.76
N TYR A 286 -4.38 0.87 -4.24
CA TYR A 286 -3.02 0.74 -4.74
C TYR A 286 -2.81 1.58 -6.00
N ASN A 287 -3.78 1.58 -6.92
CA ASN A 287 -3.73 2.44 -8.10
C ASN A 287 -3.66 3.93 -7.72
N PHE A 288 -4.44 4.36 -6.74
CA PHE A 288 -4.45 5.72 -6.23
C PHE A 288 -3.10 6.12 -5.61
N TYR A 289 -2.50 5.22 -4.82
CA TYR A 289 -1.15 5.41 -4.30
C TYR A 289 -0.10 5.50 -5.42
N ILE A 290 -0.08 4.56 -6.36
CA ILE A 290 0.93 4.50 -7.43
C ILE A 290 0.88 5.76 -8.31
N ARG A 291 -0.31 6.24 -8.68
CA ARG A 291 -0.43 7.48 -9.47
C ARG A 291 0.18 8.68 -8.75
N ARG A 292 -0.06 8.81 -7.43
CA ARG A 292 0.58 9.86 -6.61
C ARG A 292 2.10 9.65 -6.51
N GLN A 293 2.54 8.42 -6.31
CA GLN A 293 3.97 8.09 -6.22
C GLN A 293 4.71 8.40 -7.54
N GLU A 294 4.13 8.11 -8.70
CA GLU A 294 4.72 8.46 -10.00
C GLU A 294 4.93 9.97 -10.11
N LYS A 295 3.97 10.77 -9.64
CA LYS A 295 4.06 12.23 -9.62
C LYS A 295 5.15 12.73 -8.68
N THR A 296 5.25 12.17 -7.47
CA THR A 296 6.32 12.54 -6.53
C THR A 296 7.70 12.21 -7.10
N ILE A 297 7.86 11.06 -7.76
CA ILE A 297 9.10 10.66 -8.45
C ILE A 297 9.45 11.63 -9.58
N ILE A 298 8.48 11.99 -10.43
CA ILE A 298 8.70 12.97 -11.52
C ILE A 298 9.12 14.32 -10.94
N ARG A 299 8.43 14.81 -9.91
CA ARG A 299 8.77 16.07 -9.24
C ARG A 299 10.15 16.03 -8.60
N LYS A 300 10.53 14.92 -7.97
CA LYS A 300 11.88 14.71 -7.42
C LYS A 300 12.94 14.79 -8.52
N LYS A 301 12.79 14.01 -9.60
CA LYS A 301 13.76 13.92 -10.69
C LYS A 301 13.93 15.23 -11.46
N LEU A 302 12.84 15.95 -11.71
CA LEU A 302 12.82 17.19 -12.49
C LEU A 302 12.90 18.45 -11.62
N ASN A 303 13.03 18.29 -10.30
CA ASN A 303 13.00 19.38 -9.33
C ASN A 303 11.80 20.35 -9.48
N LEU A 304 10.63 19.81 -9.83
CA LEU A 304 9.39 20.58 -10.00
C LEU A 304 8.77 20.95 -8.64
N PRO A 305 7.97 22.03 -8.53
CA PRO A 305 7.27 22.35 -7.29
C PRO A 305 6.25 21.26 -6.91
N GLY A 306 5.89 21.21 -5.63
CA GLY A 306 4.90 20.27 -5.09
C GLY A 306 5.51 19.16 -4.23
N PRO A 307 4.64 18.32 -3.63
CA PRO A 307 5.06 17.31 -2.67
C PRO A 307 6.01 16.30 -3.28
N LYS A 308 7.12 16.03 -2.58
CA LYS A 308 8.17 15.09 -3.01
C LYS A 308 7.95 13.68 -2.48
N ARG A 309 7.01 13.50 -1.56
CA ARG A 309 6.64 12.21 -0.95
C ARG A 309 5.14 12.13 -0.81
N THR A 310 4.59 10.91 -0.85
CA THR A 310 3.18 10.69 -0.56
C THR A 310 2.91 10.79 0.94
N ILE A 311 1.65 10.98 1.32
CA ILE A 311 1.26 11.11 2.72
C ILE A 311 1.57 9.82 3.50
N GLU A 312 1.46 8.65 2.85
CA GLU A 312 1.82 7.35 3.42
C GLU A 312 3.30 7.30 3.82
N GLU A 313 4.20 7.83 2.98
CA GLU A 313 5.62 7.92 3.28
C GLU A 313 5.89 8.85 4.48
N TYR A 314 5.19 9.99 4.53
CA TYR A 314 5.30 10.94 5.64
C TYR A 314 4.86 10.34 6.97
N ILE A 315 3.69 9.71 6.99
CA ILE A 315 3.12 9.09 8.20
C ILE A 315 4.03 7.95 8.69
N ILE A 316 4.45 7.04 7.80
CA ILE A 316 5.32 5.93 8.20
C ILE A 316 6.67 6.44 8.71
N SER A 317 7.25 7.45 8.04
CA SER A 317 8.51 8.07 8.51
C SER A 317 8.37 8.68 9.90
N PHE A 318 7.26 9.36 10.18
CA PHE A 318 6.93 9.90 11.49
C PHE A 318 6.83 8.79 12.55
N MET A 319 6.12 7.71 12.26
CA MET A 319 5.95 6.60 13.20
C MET A 319 7.25 5.85 13.51
N LEU A 320 8.12 5.68 12.51
CA LEU A 320 9.48 5.15 12.70
C LEU A 320 10.28 6.09 13.61
N LYS A 321 10.24 7.40 13.34
CA LYS A 321 10.94 8.42 14.15
C LYS A 321 10.49 8.39 15.61
N LYS A 322 9.19 8.32 15.89
CA LYS A 322 8.63 8.24 17.24
C LYS A 322 8.76 6.85 17.88
N LYS A 323 9.27 5.86 17.15
CA LYS A 323 9.40 4.46 17.59
C LYS A 323 8.07 3.84 18.02
N ILE A 324 6.96 4.31 17.44
CA ILE A 324 5.61 3.75 17.62
C ILE A 324 5.57 2.36 16.97
N ILE A 325 6.14 2.27 15.77
CA ILE A 325 6.39 1.00 15.10
C ILE A 325 7.83 0.60 15.38
N ARG A 326 8.02 -0.40 16.25
CA ARG A 326 9.33 -1.04 16.48
C ARG A 326 9.40 -2.38 15.77
N SER A 327 10.54 -2.67 15.16
CA SER A 327 10.90 -4.03 14.78
C SER A 327 10.95 -4.89 16.04
N VAL A 328 10.16 -5.95 16.06
CA VAL A 328 10.29 -6.99 17.09
C VAL A 328 11.40 -7.91 16.60
N ALA A 329 12.64 -7.56 16.90
CA ALA A 329 13.73 -8.52 16.87
C ALA A 329 13.77 -9.19 18.25
N SER A 330 13.14 -10.35 18.36
CA SER A 330 13.37 -11.30 19.45
C SER A 330 13.62 -12.67 18.86
#